data_AF-A0A3B0U7H2-F1
#
_entry.id   AF-A0A3B0U7H2-F1
#
_cell.length_a   1.000
_cell.length_b   1.000
_cell.length_c   1.000
_cell.angle_alpha   90.00
_cell.angle_beta   90.00
_cell.angle_gamma   90.00
#
_symmetry.space_group_name_H-M   'P 1'
#
loop_
_entity.id
_entity.type
_entity.pdbx_description
1 polymer ?
#
loop_
_entity_poly.entity_id
_entity_poly.type
_entity_poly.pdbx_seq_one_letter_code
_entity_poly.pdbx_strand_id
1 'polypeptide(L)'
;MEKITLEKLEDILFLDEGYNLTQKQQEKILESFEFLTNFSRKKVIYGINTGFGPMAQYIISDDELNQLQYNLIRSHSNGIGEHLPPKYVKAVMVSRLHTLALGFSGASPELTNTLEAYIANKIYPVIPVHGGVGASGDLVQLAHLAFALIGEGNVIYKDKIEKTSQILNQLGIKSASLKLRDGLAMINGTSCMSGIAAINLIYTRKLIDWSILSSSVMNELTASYDDSFSVELNESKMHEGQRTVA
;
A
#
# COMPACT_ATOMS: atom_id res chain seq x y z
N MET A 1 -15.65 7.54 8.06
CA MET A 1 -14.31 7.05 8.47
C MET A 1 -13.32 8.00 7.85
N GLU A 2 -12.32 8.42 8.59
CA GLU A 2 -11.39 9.44 8.11
C GLU A 2 -10.47 8.83 7.04
N LYS A 3 -10.42 9.48 5.88
CA LYS A 3 -9.50 9.11 4.81
C LYS A 3 -8.11 9.55 5.23
N ILE A 4 -7.08 8.72 4.99
CA ILE A 4 -5.71 9.17 5.18
C ILE A 4 -5.41 10.32 4.21
N THR A 5 -4.86 11.42 4.73
CA THR A 5 -4.48 12.60 3.93
C THR A 5 -3.05 12.46 3.40
N LEU A 6 -2.70 13.28 2.40
CA LEU A 6 -1.33 13.29 1.86
C LEU A 6 -0.34 13.83 2.90
N GLU A 7 -0.76 14.81 3.70
CA GLU A 7 0.01 15.41 4.78
C GLU A 7 0.33 14.35 5.84
N LYS A 8 -0.67 13.53 6.23
CA LYS A 8 -0.43 12.44 7.19
C LYS A 8 0.54 11.39 6.63
N LEU A 9 0.45 11.08 5.34
CA LEU A 9 1.40 10.18 4.68
C LEU A 9 2.81 10.80 4.65
N GLU A 10 2.93 12.12 4.46
CA GLU A 10 4.21 12.80 4.53
C GLU A 10 4.84 12.68 5.93
N ASP A 11 4.07 12.90 6.99
CA ASP A 11 4.54 12.75 8.37
C ASP A 11 5.05 11.32 8.64
N ILE A 12 4.28 10.31 8.22
CA ILE A 12 4.65 8.90 8.38
C ILE A 12 5.93 8.56 7.58
N LEU A 13 6.05 9.05 6.35
CA LEU A 13 7.11 8.63 5.42
C LEU A 13 8.41 9.43 5.55
N PHE A 14 8.34 10.69 6.00
CA PHE A 14 9.48 11.61 6.04
C PHE A 14 9.84 12.06 7.45
N LEU A 15 8.88 12.13 8.37
CA LEU A 15 9.12 12.47 9.78
C LEU A 15 9.16 11.23 10.70
N ASP A 16 9.04 10.05 10.09
CA ASP A 16 9.07 8.74 10.74
C ASP A 16 8.01 8.58 11.84
N GLU A 17 6.86 9.24 11.66
CA GLU A 17 5.72 9.04 12.54
C GLU A 17 5.22 7.58 12.45
N GLY A 18 4.76 7.05 13.59
CA GLY A 18 4.13 5.73 13.66
C GLY A 18 2.81 5.68 12.90
N TYR A 19 2.42 4.48 12.47
CA TYR A 19 1.10 4.23 11.91
C TYR A 19 0.50 2.99 12.55
N ASN A 20 -0.51 3.22 13.39
CA ASN A 20 -1.20 2.19 14.14
C ASN A 20 -2.70 2.20 13.85
N LEU A 21 -3.30 1.02 13.91
CA LEU A 21 -4.74 0.86 13.82
C LEU A 21 -5.39 1.42 15.08
N THR A 22 -6.37 2.29 14.91
CA THR A 22 -7.22 2.73 16.02
C THR A 22 -8.12 1.58 16.46
N GLN A 23 -8.58 1.61 17.73
CA GLN A 23 -9.54 0.63 18.24
C GLN A 23 -10.77 0.48 17.33
N LYS A 24 -11.31 1.60 16.83
CA LYS A 24 -12.45 1.61 15.89
C LYS A 24 -12.15 0.92 14.56
N GLN A 25 -10.92 0.99 14.08
CA GLN A 25 -10.50 0.27 12.86
C GLN A 25 -10.34 -1.23 13.14
N GLN A 26 -9.77 -1.60 14.28
CA GLN A 26 -9.64 -3.00 14.69
C GLN A 26 -11.01 -3.67 14.85
N GLU A 27 -11.96 -2.98 15.50
CA GLU A 27 -13.36 -3.43 15.65
C GLU A 27 -14.01 -3.66 14.28
N LYS A 28 -13.84 -2.75 13.32
CA LYS A 28 -14.41 -2.89 11.98
C LYS A 28 -13.78 -4.01 11.15
N ILE A 29 -12.47 -4.22 11.28
CA ILE A 29 -11.79 -5.35 10.64
C ILE A 29 -12.40 -6.65 11.18
N LEU A 30 -12.57 -6.75 12.50
CA LEU A 30 -13.19 -7.91 13.14
C LEU A 30 -14.63 -8.12 12.69
N GLU A 31 -15.47 -7.09 12.72
CA GLU A 31 -16.87 -7.14 12.25
C GLU A 31 -16.97 -7.61 10.79
N SER A 32 -16.11 -7.07 9.91
CA SER A 32 -16.04 -7.45 8.49
C SER A 32 -15.66 -8.92 8.31
N PHE A 33 -14.67 -9.38 9.07
CA PHE A 33 -14.18 -10.76 9.02
C PHE A 33 -15.23 -11.75 9.54
N GLU A 34 -15.87 -11.45 10.67
CA GLU A 34 -16.94 -12.28 11.25
C GLU A 34 -18.16 -12.35 10.34
N PHE A 35 -18.56 -11.21 9.77
CA PHE A 35 -19.63 -11.16 8.76
C PHE A 35 -19.30 -12.10 7.59
N LEU A 36 -18.11 -11.96 6.99
CA LEU A 36 -17.74 -12.75 5.82
C LEU A 36 -17.65 -14.24 6.15
N THR A 37 -17.10 -14.58 7.33
CA THR A 37 -17.02 -15.95 7.84
C THR A 37 -18.39 -16.60 7.98
N ASN A 38 -19.40 -15.85 8.44
CA ASN A 38 -20.76 -16.37 8.57
C ASN A 38 -21.48 -16.42 7.22
N PHE A 39 -21.29 -15.40 6.38
CA PHE A 39 -21.96 -15.26 5.10
C PHE A 39 -21.49 -16.29 4.06
N SER A 40 -20.23 -16.73 4.12
CA SER A 40 -19.64 -17.65 3.13
C SER A 40 -20.07 -19.12 3.28
N ARG A 41 -20.54 -19.55 4.46
CA ARG A 41 -20.80 -20.97 4.79
C ARG A 41 -21.70 -21.74 3.83
N LYS A 42 -22.57 -21.06 3.06
CA LYS A 42 -23.52 -21.69 2.13
C LYS A 42 -23.61 -20.96 0.79
N LYS A 43 -22.59 -20.20 0.42
CA LYS A 43 -22.60 -19.37 -0.79
C LYS A 43 -21.35 -19.62 -1.61
N VAL A 44 -21.50 -19.62 -2.93
CA VAL A 44 -20.37 -19.61 -3.86
C VAL A 44 -19.90 -18.16 -3.98
N ILE A 45 -18.66 -17.88 -3.58
CA ILE A 45 -18.09 -16.54 -3.50
C ILE A 45 -16.69 -16.56 -4.12
N TYR A 46 -16.49 -15.66 -5.08
CA TYR A 46 -15.22 -15.50 -5.79
C TYR A 46 -14.02 -15.32 -4.86
N GLY A 47 -13.03 -16.20 -5.03
CA GLY A 47 -11.77 -16.15 -4.29
C GLY A 47 -11.88 -16.48 -2.80
N ILE A 48 -13.03 -17.01 -2.37
CA ILE A 48 -13.19 -17.71 -1.10
C ILE A 48 -13.25 -19.20 -1.39
N ASN A 49 -14.30 -19.68 -2.06
CA ASN A 49 -14.51 -21.09 -2.42
C ASN A 49 -14.60 -21.34 -3.93
N THR A 50 -14.04 -20.43 -4.71
CA THR A 50 -13.79 -20.64 -6.14
C THR A 50 -12.33 -20.38 -6.47
N GLY A 51 -11.88 -20.83 -7.64
CA GLY A 51 -10.60 -20.40 -8.21
C GLY A 51 -10.56 -18.89 -8.53
N PHE A 52 -9.40 -18.43 -9.02
CA PHE A 52 -9.12 -17.02 -9.33
C PHE A 52 -9.05 -16.78 -10.84
N GLY A 53 -9.40 -15.58 -11.29
CA GLY A 53 -9.30 -15.19 -12.70
C GLY A 53 -10.06 -16.15 -13.64
N PRO A 54 -9.43 -16.67 -14.72
CA PRO A 54 -10.05 -17.63 -15.64
C PRO A 54 -10.44 -18.98 -15.02
N MET A 55 -10.05 -19.23 -13.75
CA MET A 55 -10.41 -20.43 -13.00
C MET A 55 -11.58 -20.18 -12.03
N ALA A 56 -12.25 -19.02 -12.11
CA ALA A 56 -13.37 -18.69 -11.24
C ALA A 56 -14.57 -19.67 -11.35
N GLN A 57 -14.68 -20.42 -12.45
CA GLN A 57 -15.74 -21.43 -12.59
C GLN A 57 -15.53 -22.71 -11.75
N TYR A 58 -14.35 -22.92 -11.16
CA TYR A 58 -14.07 -24.11 -10.36
C TYR A 58 -14.38 -23.86 -8.89
N ILE A 59 -15.22 -24.71 -8.29
CA ILE A 59 -15.51 -24.71 -6.86
C ILE A 59 -14.40 -25.47 -6.13
N ILE A 60 -13.93 -24.92 -5.01
CA ILE A 60 -12.87 -25.50 -4.17
C ILE A 60 -13.50 -26.10 -2.92
N SER A 61 -13.02 -27.26 -2.48
CA SER A 61 -13.53 -27.91 -1.27
C SER A 61 -13.10 -27.17 0.00
N ASP A 62 -13.88 -27.32 1.07
CA ASP A 62 -13.69 -26.58 2.32
C ASP A 62 -12.32 -26.84 2.98
N ASP A 63 -11.76 -28.03 2.80
CA ASP A 63 -10.45 -28.43 3.31
C ASP A 63 -9.27 -27.81 2.54
N GLU A 64 -9.48 -27.39 1.30
CA GLU A 64 -8.46 -26.77 0.45
C GLU A 64 -8.45 -25.22 0.52
N LEU A 65 -9.49 -24.60 1.11
CA LEU A 65 -9.66 -23.13 1.08
C LEU A 65 -8.49 -22.36 1.67
N ASN A 66 -7.92 -22.84 2.78
CA ASN A 66 -6.75 -22.18 3.36
C ASN A 66 -5.54 -22.34 2.44
N GLN A 67 -5.29 -23.54 1.92
CA GLN A 67 -4.16 -23.81 1.02
C GLN A 67 -4.27 -23.01 -0.28
N LEU A 68 -5.49 -22.79 -0.78
CA LEU A 68 -5.78 -21.94 -1.93
C LEU A 68 -5.22 -20.52 -1.75
N GLN A 69 -5.36 -19.92 -0.56
CA GLN A 69 -4.83 -18.57 -0.28
C GLN A 69 -3.30 -18.54 -0.24
N TYR A 70 -2.65 -19.56 0.32
CA TYR A 70 -1.19 -19.68 0.29
C TYR A 70 -0.67 -19.87 -1.14
N ASN A 71 -1.33 -20.73 -1.93
CA ASN A 71 -0.99 -20.97 -3.33
C ASN A 71 -1.17 -19.70 -4.17
N LEU A 72 -2.20 -18.89 -3.89
CA LEU A 72 -2.40 -17.60 -4.54
C LEU A 72 -1.19 -16.69 -4.32
N ILE A 73 -0.76 -16.50 -3.07
CA ILE A 73 0.40 -15.65 -2.75
C ILE A 73 1.65 -16.19 -3.46
N ARG A 74 1.96 -17.47 -3.27
CA ARG A 74 3.18 -18.10 -3.82
C ARG A 74 3.25 -18.02 -5.35
N SER A 75 2.13 -18.28 -6.04
CA SER A 75 2.07 -18.23 -7.52
C SER A 75 2.18 -16.81 -8.09
N HIS A 76 1.74 -15.80 -7.35
CA HIS A 76 1.74 -14.40 -7.80
C HIS A 76 2.98 -13.61 -7.37
N SER A 77 3.80 -14.13 -6.45
CA SER A 77 5.12 -13.58 -6.07
C SER A 77 6.19 -13.84 -7.15
N ASN A 78 5.92 -13.39 -8.38
CA ASN A 78 6.73 -13.65 -9.58
C ASN A 78 7.36 -12.38 -10.19
N GLY A 79 7.41 -11.29 -9.40
CA GLY A 79 8.05 -10.04 -9.80
C GLY A 79 9.55 -10.15 -10.05
N ILE A 80 10.08 -9.25 -10.87
CA ILE A 80 11.48 -9.25 -11.35
C ILE A 80 12.12 -7.86 -11.28
N GLY A 81 13.43 -7.82 -11.48
CA GLY A 81 14.23 -6.60 -11.51
C GLY A 81 14.72 -6.18 -10.12
N GLU A 82 15.07 -4.91 -10.00
CA GLU A 82 15.43 -4.31 -8.72
C GLU A 82 14.25 -4.33 -7.75
N HIS A 83 14.53 -4.19 -6.45
CA HIS A 83 13.48 -4.06 -5.45
C HIS A 83 13.18 -2.58 -5.14
N LEU A 84 11.94 -2.31 -4.73
CA LEU A 84 11.54 -1.01 -4.24
C LEU A 84 12.42 -0.58 -3.06
N PRO A 85 12.83 0.70 -2.99
CA PRO A 85 13.52 1.22 -1.82
C PRO A 85 12.62 1.20 -0.57
N PRO A 86 13.18 1.06 0.65
CA PRO A 86 12.42 0.94 1.90
C PRO A 86 11.33 1.99 2.10
N LYS A 87 11.58 3.25 1.71
CA LYS A 87 10.59 4.34 1.80
C LYS A 87 9.32 4.05 0.99
N TYR A 88 9.47 3.52 -0.23
CA TYR A 88 8.34 3.14 -1.08
C TYR A 88 7.62 1.93 -0.52
N VAL A 89 8.36 0.94 -0.01
CA VAL A 89 7.78 -0.24 0.67
C VAL A 89 6.95 0.19 1.89
N LYS A 90 7.43 1.14 2.72
CA LYS A 90 6.66 1.74 3.83
C LYS A 90 5.35 2.35 3.33
N ALA A 91 5.38 3.10 2.22
CA ALA A 91 4.17 3.69 1.63
C ALA A 91 3.18 2.64 1.11
N VAL A 92 3.68 1.55 0.49
CA VAL A 92 2.84 0.41 0.07
C VAL A 92 2.16 -0.23 1.28
N MET A 93 2.93 -0.51 2.34
CA MET A 93 2.43 -1.14 3.57
C MET A 93 1.37 -0.29 4.27
N VAL A 94 1.61 1.01 4.44
CA VAL A 94 0.64 1.94 5.04
C VAL A 94 -0.61 2.06 4.19
N SER A 95 -0.47 2.19 2.86
CA SER A 95 -1.60 2.25 1.94
C SER A 95 -2.44 0.98 1.99
N ARG A 96 -1.78 -0.19 2.12
CA ARG A 96 -2.47 -1.48 2.20
C ARG A 96 -3.19 -1.63 3.54
N LEU A 97 -2.50 -1.36 4.65
CA LEU A 97 -3.09 -1.43 5.99
C LEU A 97 -4.29 -0.49 6.11
N HIS A 98 -4.18 0.76 5.60
CA HIS A 98 -5.29 1.71 5.59
C HIS A 98 -6.50 1.18 4.81
N THR A 99 -6.27 0.58 3.64
CA THR A 99 -7.33 -0.01 2.81
C THR A 99 -8.06 -1.14 3.55
N LEU A 100 -7.31 -2.03 4.22
CA LEU A 100 -7.88 -3.12 5.02
C LEU A 100 -8.66 -2.58 6.22
N ALA A 101 -8.14 -1.52 6.86
CA ALA A 101 -8.76 -0.84 8.00
C ALA A 101 -10.11 -0.17 7.67
N LEU A 102 -10.46 -0.01 6.39
CA LEU A 102 -11.79 0.44 5.98
C LEU A 102 -12.89 -0.57 6.34
N GLY A 103 -12.55 -1.85 6.53
CA GLY A 103 -13.49 -2.89 6.97
C GLY A 103 -14.34 -3.48 5.86
N PHE A 104 -13.90 -3.42 4.60
CA PHE A 104 -14.64 -3.97 3.44
C PHE A 104 -13.94 -5.15 2.77
N SER A 105 -12.78 -5.56 3.26
CA SER A 105 -11.96 -6.61 2.62
C SER A 105 -12.25 -8.01 3.14
N GLY A 106 -12.81 -8.13 4.35
CA GLY A 106 -12.95 -9.40 5.07
C GLY A 106 -11.60 -10.05 5.41
N ALA A 107 -10.57 -9.23 5.63
CA ALA A 107 -9.25 -9.68 6.07
C ALA A 107 -9.28 -9.99 7.58
N SER A 108 -8.51 -10.98 8.00
CA SER A 108 -8.43 -11.37 9.40
C SER A 108 -7.67 -10.31 10.23
N PRO A 109 -8.05 -10.11 11.50
CA PRO A 109 -7.31 -9.24 12.41
C PRO A 109 -5.83 -9.64 12.56
N GLU A 110 -5.53 -10.94 12.52
CA GLU A 110 -4.17 -11.47 12.63
C GLU A 110 -3.27 -10.96 11.49
N LEU A 111 -3.79 -10.98 10.25
CA LEU A 111 -3.09 -10.48 9.08
C LEU A 111 -2.81 -8.97 9.18
N THR A 112 -3.82 -8.18 9.57
CA THR A 112 -3.66 -6.72 9.69
C THR A 112 -2.72 -6.33 10.83
N ASN A 113 -2.76 -7.05 11.95
CA ASN A 113 -1.87 -6.83 13.09
C ASN A 113 -0.42 -7.21 12.74
N THR A 114 -0.22 -8.26 11.94
CA THR A 114 1.12 -8.62 11.44
C THR A 114 1.67 -7.52 10.54
N LEU A 115 0.86 -6.98 9.62
CA LEU A 115 1.27 -5.86 8.77
C LEU A 115 1.59 -4.59 9.57
N GLU A 116 0.78 -4.27 10.58
CA GLU A 116 1.05 -3.18 11.52
C GLU A 116 2.39 -3.40 12.25
N ALA A 117 2.66 -4.62 12.73
CA ALA A 117 3.93 -4.95 13.38
C ALA A 117 5.14 -4.76 12.46
N TYR A 118 5.01 -5.09 11.17
CA TYR A 118 6.06 -4.82 10.18
C TYR A 118 6.34 -3.32 10.04
N ILE A 119 5.28 -2.49 9.96
CA ILE A 119 5.42 -1.03 9.89
C ILE A 119 6.11 -0.50 11.15
N ALA A 120 5.63 -0.89 12.33
CA ALA A 120 6.15 -0.43 13.62
C ALA A 120 7.62 -0.83 13.84
N ASN A 121 8.03 -2.01 13.34
CA ASN A 121 9.40 -2.52 13.49
C ASN A 121 10.30 -2.24 12.28
N LYS A 122 9.83 -1.46 11.29
CA LYS A 122 10.59 -1.11 10.08
C LYS A 122 11.12 -2.35 9.32
N ILE A 123 10.27 -3.37 9.22
CA ILE A 123 10.54 -4.59 8.46
C ILE A 123 9.98 -4.39 7.06
N TYR A 124 10.85 -4.28 6.05
CA TYR A 124 10.43 -3.94 4.69
C TYR A 124 10.55 -5.15 3.77
N PRO A 125 9.46 -5.77 3.31
CA PRO A 125 9.53 -6.85 2.34
C PRO A 125 10.31 -6.47 1.09
N VAL A 126 11.10 -7.42 0.55
CA VAL A 126 11.75 -7.26 -0.75
C VAL A 126 10.67 -7.37 -1.82
N ILE A 127 10.24 -6.22 -2.35
CA ILE A 127 9.20 -6.13 -3.38
C ILE A 127 9.85 -5.71 -4.70
N PRO A 128 9.87 -6.56 -5.74
CA PRO A 128 10.39 -6.20 -7.06
C PRO A 128 9.61 -5.06 -7.72
N VAL A 129 10.29 -4.23 -8.52
CA VAL A 129 9.68 -3.09 -9.22
C VAL A 129 8.78 -3.53 -10.37
N HIS A 130 9.07 -4.64 -11.04
CA HIS A 130 8.32 -5.13 -12.20
C HIS A 130 7.53 -6.41 -11.92
N GLY A 131 6.40 -6.57 -12.60
CA GLY A 131 5.60 -7.79 -12.63
C GLY A 131 4.09 -7.54 -12.76
N GLY A 132 3.56 -6.60 -11.98
CA GLY A 132 2.17 -6.16 -12.09
C GLY A 132 1.92 -5.28 -13.33
N VAL A 133 0.71 -5.38 -13.91
CA VAL A 133 0.25 -4.56 -15.05
C VAL A 133 -0.68 -3.41 -14.64
N GLY A 134 -1.03 -3.31 -13.36
CA GLY A 134 -1.88 -2.24 -12.82
C GLY A 134 -3.36 -2.27 -13.23
N ALA A 135 -3.79 -3.21 -14.09
CA ALA A 135 -5.16 -3.27 -14.62
C ALA A 135 -6.22 -3.75 -13.59
N SER A 136 -5.86 -4.71 -12.73
CA SER A 136 -6.75 -5.28 -11.68
C SER A 136 -6.13 -5.18 -10.29
N GLY A 137 -5.21 -4.23 -10.11
CA GLY A 137 -4.40 -4.06 -8.91
C GLY A 137 -2.94 -4.49 -9.08
N ASP A 138 -2.15 -4.20 -8.06
CA ASP A 138 -0.72 -4.45 -7.95
C ASP A 138 -0.45 -5.89 -7.47
N LEU A 139 -1.06 -6.87 -8.13
CA LEU A 139 -1.13 -8.25 -7.66
C LEU A 139 0.25 -8.83 -7.32
N VAL A 140 1.25 -8.60 -8.18
CA VAL A 140 2.58 -9.16 -8.01
C VAL A 140 3.33 -8.51 -6.86
N GLN A 141 3.32 -7.18 -6.78
CA GLN A 141 4.00 -6.45 -5.71
C GLN A 141 3.36 -6.70 -4.35
N LEU A 142 2.02 -6.76 -4.30
CA LEU A 142 1.30 -7.07 -3.06
C LEU A 142 1.38 -8.56 -2.70
N ALA A 143 1.59 -9.46 -3.68
CA ALA A 143 1.93 -10.85 -3.39
C ALA A 143 3.29 -10.97 -2.70
N HIS A 144 4.32 -10.24 -3.15
CA HIS A 144 5.62 -10.19 -2.44
C HIS A 144 5.51 -9.63 -1.01
N LEU A 145 4.66 -8.61 -0.79
CA LEU A 145 4.31 -8.15 0.56
C LEU A 145 3.66 -9.28 1.38
N ALA A 146 2.64 -9.94 0.86
CA ALA A 146 1.93 -11.01 1.55
C ALA A 146 2.81 -12.23 1.81
N PHE A 147 3.75 -12.52 0.91
CA PHE A 147 4.74 -13.60 1.01
C PHE A 147 5.65 -13.41 2.21
N ALA A 148 6.07 -12.17 2.47
CA ALA A 148 6.78 -11.85 3.70
C ALA A 148 5.89 -12.01 4.94
N LEU A 149 4.64 -11.52 4.92
CA LEU A 149 3.74 -11.61 6.08
C LEU A 149 3.49 -13.07 6.54
N ILE A 150 3.48 -14.04 5.62
CA ILE A 150 3.37 -15.47 5.94
C ILE A 150 4.70 -16.11 6.36
N GLY A 151 5.76 -15.32 6.52
CA GLY A 151 7.08 -15.76 7.00
C GLY A 151 8.04 -16.24 5.90
N GLU A 152 7.67 -16.10 4.63
CA GLU A 152 8.46 -16.55 3.49
C GLU A 152 9.24 -15.39 2.83
N GLY A 153 10.15 -15.70 1.91
CA GLY A 153 10.94 -14.70 1.19
C GLY A 153 11.99 -13.97 2.04
N ASN A 154 12.27 -12.72 1.65
CA ASN A 154 13.28 -11.88 2.28
C ASN A 154 12.71 -10.50 2.62
N VAL A 155 13.30 -9.87 3.63
CA VAL A 155 13.01 -8.50 4.07
C VAL A 155 14.30 -7.70 4.14
N ILE A 156 14.21 -6.39 3.96
CA ILE A 156 15.24 -5.43 4.31
C ILE A 156 15.00 -5.03 5.77
N TYR A 157 15.97 -5.32 6.62
CA TYR A 157 15.99 -4.93 8.03
C TYR A 157 17.36 -4.35 8.38
N LYS A 158 17.38 -3.14 8.95
CA LYS A 158 18.63 -2.40 9.26
C LYS A 158 19.62 -2.38 8.08
N ASP A 159 19.10 -2.02 6.90
CA ASP A 159 19.84 -1.90 5.64
C ASP A 159 20.45 -3.19 5.08
N LYS A 160 20.00 -4.37 5.58
CA LYS A 160 20.44 -5.68 5.08
C LYS A 160 19.26 -6.51 4.62
N ILE A 161 19.46 -7.25 3.54
CA ILE A 161 18.51 -8.26 3.07
C ILE A 161 18.71 -9.53 3.89
N GLU A 162 17.68 -9.95 4.61
CA GLU A 162 17.69 -11.14 5.46
C GLU A 162 16.43 -11.98 5.22
N LYS A 163 16.49 -13.27 5.58
CA LYS A 163 15.32 -14.14 5.44
C LYS A 163 14.23 -13.68 6.40
N THR A 164 12.99 -13.57 5.90
CA THR A 164 11.86 -13.09 6.69
C THR A 164 11.69 -13.85 7.99
N SER A 165 11.72 -15.19 7.93
CA SER A 165 11.57 -16.05 9.10
C SER A 165 12.64 -15.83 10.19
N GLN A 166 13.87 -15.47 9.81
CA GLN A 166 14.94 -15.18 10.78
C GLN A 166 14.64 -13.88 11.55
N ILE A 167 14.24 -12.83 10.83
CA ILE A 167 13.90 -11.53 11.44
C ILE A 167 12.67 -11.64 12.33
N LEU A 168 11.63 -12.37 11.89
CA LEU A 168 10.44 -12.59 12.70
C LEU A 168 10.75 -13.33 14.01
N ASN A 169 11.55 -14.40 13.94
CA ASN A 169 11.99 -15.12 15.12
C ASN A 169 12.85 -14.24 16.06
N GLN A 170 13.76 -13.45 15.51
CA GLN A 170 14.60 -12.52 16.28
C GLN A 170 13.76 -11.50 17.05
N LEU A 171 12.69 -10.99 16.45
CA LEU A 171 11.83 -9.96 17.03
C LEU A 171 10.65 -10.52 17.83
N GLY A 172 10.48 -11.85 17.89
CA GLY A 172 9.34 -12.49 18.55
C GLY A 172 8.00 -12.21 17.87
N ILE A 173 8.02 -11.85 16.58
CA ILE A 173 6.82 -11.57 15.78
C ILE A 173 6.37 -12.89 15.13
N LYS A 174 5.09 -13.24 15.26
CA LYS A 174 4.53 -14.40 14.57
C LYS A 174 4.19 -14.04 13.12
N SER A 175 4.47 -14.95 12.19
CA SER A 175 3.97 -14.86 10.82
C SER A 175 2.45 -15.00 10.80
N ALA A 176 1.78 -14.34 9.85
CA ALA A 176 0.34 -14.41 9.70
C ALA A 176 -0.10 -15.80 9.21
N SER A 177 -1.04 -16.43 9.92
CA SER A 177 -1.78 -17.57 9.38
C SER A 177 -2.96 -17.07 8.55
N LEU A 178 -2.94 -17.34 7.25
CA LEU A 178 -4.04 -16.94 6.36
C LEU A 178 -5.34 -17.65 6.73
N LYS A 179 -6.44 -16.89 6.75
CA LYS A 179 -7.79 -17.38 6.98
C LYS A 179 -8.70 -16.90 5.86
N LEU A 180 -9.64 -17.75 5.45
CA LEU A 180 -10.75 -17.39 4.58
C LEU A 180 -10.29 -16.74 3.25
N ARG A 181 -10.30 -15.41 3.14
CA ARG A 181 -9.94 -14.62 1.95
C ARG A 181 -8.63 -13.84 2.11
N ASP A 182 -7.84 -14.07 3.15
CA ASP A 182 -6.68 -13.24 3.49
C ASP A 182 -5.68 -13.04 2.35
N GLY A 183 -5.37 -14.10 1.59
CA GLY A 183 -4.46 -14.01 0.46
C GLY A 183 -4.98 -13.03 -0.60
N LEU A 184 -6.22 -13.21 -1.04
CA LEU A 184 -6.83 -12.32 -2.02
C LEU A 184 -7.04 -10.90 -1.46
N ALA A 185 -7.42 -10.80 -0.18
CA ALA A 185 -7.56 -9.56 0.54
C ALA A 185 -6.22 -8.84 0.74
N MET A 186 -5.07 -9.50 0.63
CA MET A 186 -3.76 -8.82 0.63
C MET A 186 -3.32 -8.36 -0.74
N ILE A 187 -3.55 -9.15 -1.78
CA ILE A 187 -2.95 -8.88 -3.09
C ILE A 187 -3.83 -8.06 -4.03
N ASN A 188 -5.16 -8.09 -3.84
CA ASN A 188 -6.09 -7.40 -4.72
C ASN A 188 -6.30 -5.94 -4.29
N GLY A 189 -5.54 -5.02 -4.90
CA GLY A 189 -5.69 -3.59 -4.70
C GLY A 189 -4.56 -2.80 -5.35
N THR A 190 -4.66 -1.47 -5.33
CA THR A 190 -3.71 -0.54 -5.98
C THR A 190 -2.75 0.11 -4.98
N SER A 191 -2.46 -0.57 -3.86
CA SER A 191 -1.69 0.03 -2.75
C SER A 191 -0.23 0.29 -3.09
N CYS A 192 0.35 -0.44 -4.04
CA CYS A 192 1.73 -0.18 -4.48
C CYS A 192 1.79 1.09 -5.33
N MET A 193 0.99 1.19 -6.38
CA MET A 193 0.94 2.38 -7.23
C MET A 193 0.45 3.61 -6.46
N SER A 194 -0.50 3.45 -5.53
CA SER A 194 -1.01 4.56 -4.70
C SER A 194 0.04 5.05 -3.72
N GLY A 195 0.80 4.13 -3.08
CA GLY A 195 1.90 4.49 -2.19
C GLY A 195 3.03 5.21 -2.92
N ILE A 196 3.39 4.74 -4.12
CA ILE A 196 4.38 5.41 -4.99
C ILE A 196 3.87 6.78 -5.43
N ALA A 197 2.61 6.88 -5.86
CA ALA A 197 1.99 8.14 -6.29
C ALA A 197 1.96 9.16 -5.15
N ALA A 198 1.68 8.75 -3.91
CA ALA A 198 1.73 9.66 -2.75
C ALA A 198 3.13 10.27 -2.56
N ILE A 199 4.18 9.45 -2.62
CA ILE A 199 5.57 9.95 -2.54
C ILE A 199 5.87 10.90 -3.71
N ASN A 200 5.46 10.53 -4.93
CA ASN A 200 5.68 11.37 -6.11
C ASN A 200 4.96 12.72 -5.98
N LEU A 201 3.74 12.75 -5.46
CA LEU A 201 3.00 13.99 -5.22
C LEU A 201 3.69 14.88 -4.16
N ILE A 202 4.20 14.29 -3.07
CA ILE A 202 4.96 15.03 -2.05
C ILE A 202 6.22 15.66 -2.65
N TYR A 203 7.00 14.89 -3.43
CA TYR A 203 8.17 15.44 -4.11
C TYR A 203 7.80 16.48 -5.18
N THR A 204 6.69 16.27 -5.91
CA THR A 204 6.24 17.21 -6.93
C THR A 204 5.84 18.55 -6.33
N ARG A 205 5.14 18.57 -5.19
CA ARG A 205 4.82 19.81 -4.45
C ARG A 205 6.10 20.59 -4.14
N LYS A 206 7.11 19.92 -3.56
CA LYS A 206 8.42 20.53 -3.26
C LYS A 206 9.12 21.05 -4.51
N LEU A 207 9.09 20.29 -5.60
CA LEU A 207 9.72 20.69 -6.86
C LEU A 207 9.04 21.92 -7.48
N ILE A 208 7.71 22.02 -7.39
CA ILE A 208 6.98 23.21 -7.83
C ILE A 208 7.42 24.43 -7.01
N ASP A 209 7.47 24.32 -5.68
CA ASP A 209 7.91 25.44 -4.82
C ASP A 209 9.33 25.91 -5.16
N TRP A 210 10.27 24.97 -5.34
CA TRP A 210 11.64 25.29 -5.77
C TRP A 210 11.69 25.91 -7.17
N SER A 211 10.86 25.43 -8.09
CA SER A 211 10.78 25.97 -9.45
C SER A 211 10.28 27.41 -9.44
N ILE A 212 9.25 27.72 -8.64
CA ILE A 212 8.71 29.08 -8.50
C ILE A 212 9.77 29.99 -7.91
N LEU A 213 10.35 29.61 -6.76
CA LEU A 213 11.38 30.40 -6.10
C LEU A 213 12.57 30.70 -7.01
N SER A 214 13.07 29.69 -7.72
CA SER A 214 14.20 29.86 -8.64
C SER A 214 13.85 30.76 -9.82
N SER A 215 12.61 30.68 -10.31
CA SER A 215 12.12 31.55 -11.40
C SER A 215 11.99 33.00 -10.94
N SER A 216 11.50 33.25 -9.72
CA SER A 216 11.44 34.58 -9.12
C SER A 216 12.82 35.20 -8.96
N VAL A 217 13.79 34.44 -8.43
CA VAL A 217 15.18 34.90 -8.29
C VAL A 217 15.79 35.24 -9.66
N MET A 218 15.55 34.42 -10.68
CA MET A 218 16.04 34.70 -12.03
C MET A 218 15.43 35.98 -12.60
N ASN A 219 14.13 36.19 -12.41
CA ASN A 219 13.43 37.40 -12.87
C ASN A 219 14.04 38.67 -12.26
N GLU A 220 14.35 38.65 -10.97
CA GLU A 220 15.03 39.74 -10.28
C GLU A 220 16.45 39.96 -10.82
N LEU A 221 17.25 38.90 -10.96
CA LEU A 221 18.63 38.98 -11.43
C LEU A 221 18.75 39.55 -12.85
N THR A 222 17.79 39.27 -13.72
CA THR A 222 17.77 39.78 -15.09
C THR A 222 17.03 41.10 -15.24
N ALA A 223 16.45 41.65 -14.16
CA ALA A 223 15.60 42.84 -14.19
C ALA A 223 14.48 42.74 -15.25
N SER A 224 13.85 41.57 -15.34
CA SER A 224 12.76 41.30 -16.27
C SER A 224 11.43 41.90 -15.78
N TYR A 225 10.54 42.23 -16.72
CA TYR A 225 9.18 42.67 -16.40
C TYR A 225 8.39 41.55 -15.70
N ASP A 226 7.62 41.93 -14.68
CA ASP A 226 6.82 41.04 -13.83
C ASP A 226 5.31 41.20 -14.05
N ASP A 227 4.88 42.02 -15.02
CA ASP A 227 3.46 42.28 -15.34
C ASP A 227 2.65 40.99 -15.58
N SER A 228 3.31 39.92 -16.07
CA SER A 228 2.69 38.61 -16.28
C SER A 228 2.24 37.91 -15.00
N PHE A 229 2.75 38.32 -13.84
CA PHE A 229 2.38 37.81 -12.52
C PHE A 229 1.28 38.64 -11.85
N SER A 230 0.86 39.77 -12.44
CA SER A 230 -0.18 40.62 -11.86
C SER A 230 -1.47 39.84 -11.56
N VAL A 231 -2.08 40.18 -10.41
CA VAL A 231 -3.31 39.54 -9.92
C VAL A 231 -4.44 39.75 -10.93
N GLU A 232 -4.59 40.97 -11.44
CA GLU A 232 -5.65 41.36 -12.37
C GLU A 232 -5.61 40.53 -13.67
N LEU A 233 -4.40 40.33 -14.22
CA LEU A 233 -4.23 39.52 -15.43
C LEU A 233 -4.57 38.05 -15.17
N ASN A 234 -4.12 37.49 -14.05
CA ASN A 234 -4.30 36.06 -13.76
C ASN A 234 -5.71 35.72 -13.28
N GLU A 235 -6.38 36.59 -12.53
CA GLU A 235 -7.78 36.43 -12.14
C GLU A 235 -8.73 36.38 -13.34
N SER A 236 -8.38 37.04 -14.45
CA SER A 236 -9.18 36.98 -15.69
C SER A 236 -9.20 35.59 -16.35
N LYS A 237 -8.24 34.70 -16.03
CA LYS A 237 -8.08 33.37 -16.64
C LYS A 237 -8.67 32.28 -15.76
N MET A 238 -9.26 31.24 -16.34
CA MET A 238 -10.01 30.21 -15.58
C MET A 238 -9.15 29.11 -14.91
N HIS A 239 -7.82 29.15 -15.02
CA HIS A 239 -6.94 28.09 -14.54
C HIS A 239 -6.48 28.36 -13.11
N GLU A 240 -7.01 27.59 -12.13
CA GLU A 240 -6.66 27.72 -10.71
C GLU A 240 -5.15 27.61 -10.47
N GLY A 241 -4.49 26.58 -11.02
CA GLY A 241 -3.05 26.40 -10.85
C GLY A 241 -2.21 27.56 -11.39
N GLN A 242 -2.67 28.26 -12.44
CA GLN A 242 -1.98 29.46 -12.91
C GLN A 242 -2.13 30.61 -11.91
N ARG A 243 -3.35 30.81 -11.38
CA ARG A 243 -3.62 31.86 -10.38
C ARG A 243 -2.89 31.64 -9.06
N THR A 244 -2.67 30.39 -8.67
CA THR A 244 -1.90 30.05 -7.45
C THR A 244 -0.40 30.30 -7.62
N VAL A 245 0.13 30.12 -8.83
CA VAL A 245 1.58 30.27 -9.12
C VAL A 245 1.99 31.72 -9.33
N ALA A 246 1.11 32.53 -9.96
CA ALA A 246 1.33 33.96 -10.15
C ALA A 246 1.21 34.73 -8.83
#